data_AF-A0AAV4F4C7-F1
#
_entry.id   AF-A0AAV4F4C7-F1
#
_cell.length_a   1.000
_cell.length_b   1.000
_cell.length_c   1.000
_cell.angle_alpha   90.00
_cell.angle_beta   90.00
_cell.angle_gamma   90.00
#
_symmetry.space_group_name_H-M   'P 1'
#
loop_
_entity.id
_entity.type
_entity.pdbx_description
1 polymer ?
#
loop_
_entity_poly.entity_id
_entity_poly.type
_entity_poly.pdbx_seq_one_letter_code
_entity_poly.pdbx_strand_id
1 'polypeptide(L)'
;MPARSKINCAMQEITDAHNSSSEQHKESTDIRQSHDNKDTEAILKFLISTDPFSTDTFLRSIAIGVTFDGSVNLENAEKVGNQILKGMVCKSVQDYSFRRTDQVTTKDTAKSKS
;
A
#
# COMPACT_ATOMS: atom_id res chain seq x y z
N MET A 1 6.09 -43.30 5.01
CA MET A 1 7.21 -43.55 5.95
C MET A 1 6.75 -43.38 7.40
N PRO A 2 6.16 -44.40 8.05
CA PRO A 2 5.67 -44.31 9.44
C PRO A 2 6.67 -44.76 10.51
N ALA A 3 7.79 -45.39 10.15
CA ALA A 3 8.78 -45.88 11.12
C ALA A 3 9.57 -44.74 11.82
N ARG A 4 9.79 -43.61 11.12
CA ARG A 4 10.53 -42.46 11.68
C ARG A 4 9.73 -41.67 12.72
N SER A 5 8.40 -41.60 12.61
CA SER A 5 7.59 -40.89 13.62
C SER A 5 7.52 -41.65 14.94
N LYS A 6 7.42 -42.99 14.91
CA LYS A 6 7.40 -43.83 16.13
C LYS A 6 8.68 -43.69 16.95
N ILE A 7 9.84 -43.71 16.29
CA ILE A 7 11.14 -43.56 16.97
C ILE A 7 11.26 -42.14 17.54
N ASN A 8 10.82 -41.11 16.81
CA ASN A 8 10.82 -39.73 17.29
C ASN A 8 9.90 -39.56 18.52
N CYS A 9 8.66 -40.06 18.46
CA CYS A 9 7.73 -40.02 19.61
C CYS A 9 8.31 -40.71 20.85
N ALA A 10 8.85 -41.93 20.70
CA ALA A 10 9.46 -42.66 21.81
C ALA A 10 10.65 -41.90 22.43
N MET A 11 11.48 -41.25 21.61
CA MET A 11 12.60 -40.44 22.12
C MET A 11 12.11 -39.19 22.85
N GLN A 12 11.02 -38.55 22.40
CA GLN A 12 10.42 -37.41 23.09
C GLN A 12 9.80 -37.81 24.44
N GLU A 13 9.13 -38.96 24.51
CA GLU A 13 8.58 -39.51 25.76
C GLU A 13 9.69 -39.84 26.78
N ILE A 14 10.82 -40.41 26.32
CA ILE A 14 11.95 -40.78 27.20
C ILE A 14 12.69 -39.54 27.72
N THR A 15 12.80 -38.49 26.90
CA THR A 15 13.57 -37.29 27.22
C THR A 15 12.74 -36.16 27.83
N ASP A 16 11.42 -36.34 27.91
CA ASP A 16 10.42 -35.33 28.27
C ASP A 16 10.54 -34.02 27.44
N ALA A 17 11.25 -34.11 26.32
CA ALA A 17 11.48 -33.02 25.39
C ALA A 17 10.45 -33.13 24.27
N HIS A 18 9.21 -32.76 24.59
CA HIS A 18 8.13 -32.71 23.61
C HIS A 18 8.46 -31.71 22.51
N ASN A 19 8.77 -32.22 21.32
CA ASN A 19 9.09 -31.41 20.17
C ASN A 19 7.80 -31.26 19.36
N SER A 20 7.07 -30.18 19.61
CA SER A 20 5.82 -29.84 18.91
C SER A 20 6.04 -29.29 17.51
N SER A 21 7.28 -29.34 17.00
CA SER A 21 7.57 -28.87 15.65
C SER A 21 6.79 -29.75 14.66
N SER A 22 5.68 -29.22 14.18
CA SER A 22 5.05 -29.70 12.97
C SER A 22 6.03 -29.43 11.84
N GLU A 23 6.94 -30.36 11.63
CA GLU A 23 7.95 -30.28 10.56
C GLU A 23 7.26 -30.22 9.18
N GLN A 24 5.97 -30.58 9.13
CA GLN A 24 5.07 -30.44 7.99
C GLN A 24 4.42 -29.04 7.86
N HIS A 25 4.40 -28.23 8.93
CA HIS A 25 3.82 -26.88 8.95
C HIS A 25 4.80 -25.87 9.57
N LYS A 26 5.95 -25.68 8.92
CA LYS A 26 6.96 -24.67 9.33
C LYS A 26 6.39 -23.25 9.43
N GLU A 27 5.38 -22.93 8.64
CA GLU A 27 4.66 -21.66 8.68
C GLU A 27 3.82 -21.48 9.95
N SER A 28 3.45 -22.57 10.63
CA SER A 28 2.65 -22.52 11.87
C SER A 28 3.51 -22.49 13.13
N THR A 29 4.83 -22.31 13.01
CA THR A 29 5.71 -22.19 14.18
C THR A 29 5.42 -20.90 14.95
N ASP A 30 5.55 -20.93 16.28
CA ASP A 30 5.29 -19.77 17.14
C ASP A 30 6.13 -18.55 16.74
N ILE A 31 7.38 -18.79 16.30
CA ILE A 31 8.27 -17.75 15.80
C ILE A 31 7.67 -17.10 14.54
N ARG A 32 7.15 -17.89 13.60
CA ARG A 32 6.56 -17.37 12.36
C ARG A 32 5.26 -16.62 12.65
N GLN A 33 4.39 -17.18 13.48
CA GLN A 33 3.17 -16.51 13.93
C GLN A 33 3.47 -15.17 14.61
N SER A 34 4.49 -15.11 15.47
CA SER A 34 4.90 -13.87 16.11
C SER A 34 5.41 -12.84 15.10
N HIS A 35 6.11 -13.27 14.06
CA HIS A 35 6.60 -12.39 13.01
C HIS A 35 5.45 -11.86 12.16
N ASP A 36 4.53 -12.73 11.75
CA ASP A 36 3.38 -12.37 10.93
C ASP A 36 2.42 -11.42 11.68
N ASN A 37 2.23 -11.64 12.98
CA ASN A 37 1.49 -10.70 13.84
C ASN A 37 2.14 -9.32 13.88
N LYS A 38 3.47 -9.28 14.04
CA LYS A 38 4.25 -8.03 14.06
C LYS A 38 4.15 -7.29 12.72
N ASP A 39 4.27 -8.01 11.62
CA ASP A 39 4.17 -7.44 10.27
C ASP A 39 2.74 -6.92 10.00
N THR A 40 1.73 -7.67 10.42
CA THR A 40 0.31 -7.27 10.34
C THR A 40 0.05 -6.01 11.17
N GLU A 41 0.56 -5.93 12.40
CA GLU A 41 0.47 -4.73 13.23
C GLU A 41 1.15 -3.52 12.59
N ALA A 42 2.30 -3.71 11.93
CA ALA A 42 3.00 -2.64 11.24
C ALA A 42 2.17 -2.08 10.08
N ILE A 43 1.57 -2.96 9.28
CA ILE A 43 0.66 -2.57 8.18
C ILE A 43 -0.58 -1.86 8.74
N LEU A 44 -1.19 -2.38 9.81
CA LEU A 44 -2.34 -1.75 10.45
C LEU A 44 -2.01 -0.34 10.95
N LYS A 45 -0.90 -0.16 11.67
CA LYS A 45 -0.46 1.15 12.17
C LYS A 45 -0.25 2.14 11.01
N PHE A 46 0.37 1.68 9.93
CA PHE A 46 0.54 2.48 8.71
C PHE A 46 -0.81 2.90 8.11
N LEU A 47 -1.74 1.96 7.92
CA LEU A 47 -3.06 2.24 7.33
C LEU A 47 -3.92 3.12 8.22
N ILE A 48 -3.86 2.96 9.55
CA ILE A 48 -4.57 3.85 10.50
C ILE A 48 -4.06 5.29 10.37
N SER A 49 -2.74 5.48 10.27
CA SER A 49 -2.16 6.82 10.08
C SER A 49 -2.44 7.44 8.71
N THR A 50 -2.76 6.62 7.72
CA THR A 50 -2.97 7.01 6.32
C THR A 50 -4.34 6.56 5.82
N ASP A 51 -5.36 6.64 6.69
CA ASP A 51 -6.70 6.11 6.41
C ASP A 51 -7.26 6.71 5.11
N PRO A 52 -7.42 5.89 4.04
CA PRO A 52 -7.91 6.36 2.75
C PRO A 52 -9.43 6.58 2.75
N PHE A 53 -10.13 6.15 3.80
CA PHE A 53 -11.57 6.30 3.97
C PHE A 53 -11.94 7.36 5.01
N SER A 54 -10.96 8.09 5.52
CA SER A 54 -11.21 9.25 6.37
C SER A 54 -12.13 10.23 5.65
N THR A 55 -13.05 10.84 6.40
CA THR A 55 -13.93 11.91 5.87
C THR A 55 -13.19 13.23 5.66
N ASP A 56 -11.89 13.29 5.97
CA ASP A 56 -11.08 14.46 5.72
C ASP A 56 -10.84 14.69 4.21
N THR A 57 -10.55 15.94 3.85
CA THR A 57 -10.33 16.34 2.45
C THR A 57 -8.86 16.19 2.04
N PHE A 58 -8.05 15.46 2.80
CA PHE A 58 -6.63 15.34 2.50
C PHE A 58 -6.40 14.23 1.48
N LEU A 59 -5.76 14.59 0.36
CA LEU A 59 -5.28 13.60 -0.59
C LEU A 59 -4.11 12.81 0.04
N ARG A 60 -4.22 11.48 0.07
CA ARG A 60 -3.20 10.58 0.64
C ARG A 60 -2.78 9.52 -0.37
N SER A 61 -1.49 9.20 -0.40
CA SER A 61 -0.95 8.10 -1.20
C SER A 61 -0.55 6.94 -0.29
N ILE A 62 -1.26 5.83 -0.38
CA ILE A 62 -0.94 4.59 0.37
C ILE A 62 0.40 4.00 -0.11
N ALA A 63 0.69 4.09 -1.40
CA ALA A 63 1.91 3.50 -1.97
C ALA A 63 3.20 4.17 -1.46
N ILE A 64 3.14 5.47 -1.12
CA ILE A 64 4.32 6.26 -0.70
C ILE A 64 4.21 6.68 0.78
N GLY A 65 3.04 6.52 1.40
CA GLY A 65 2.79 6.98 2.77
C GLY A 65 2.79 8.50 2.94
N VAL A 66 2.44 9.24 1.88
CA VAL A 66 2.50 10.72 1.87
C VAL A 66 1.09 11.30 1.90
N THR A 67 0.88 12.27 2.78
CA THR A 67 -0.29 13.15 2.78
C THR A 67 0.08 14.44 2.08
N PHE A 68 -0.74 14.88 1.12
CA PHE A 68 -0.51 16.11 0.35
C PHE A 68 -1.16 17.32 1.03
N ASP A 69 -0.47 18.45 0.98
CA ASP A 69 -0.82 19.73 1.63
C ASP A 69 -1.78 20.62 0.82
N GLY A 70 -2.58 20.01 -0.05
CA GLY A 70 -3.52 20.73 -0.93
C GLY A 70 -2.86 21.46 -2.11
N SER A 71 -1.52 21.46 -2.22
CA SER A 71 -0.79 21.95 -3.40
C SER A 71 -1.02 21.09 -4.65
N VAL A 72 -1.52 19.87 -4.46
CA VAL A 72 -1.76 18.84 -5.47
C VAL A 72 -3.26 18.71 -5.68
N ASN A 73 -3.72 18.73 -6.93
CA ASN A 73 -5.16 18.68 -7.26
C ASN A 73 -5.55 17.41 -8.05
N LEU A 74 -4.88 16.29 -7.79
CA LEU A 74 -5.09 15.01 -8.48
C LEU A 74 -6.55 14.53 -8.45
N GLU A 75 -7.23 14.73 -7.33
CA GLU A 75 -8.66 14.38 -7.15
C GLU A 75 -9.58 15.09 -8.17
N ASN A 76 -9.16 16.24 -8.69
CA ASN A 76 -9.91 17.06 -9.64
C ASN A 76 -9.50 16.78 -11.09
N ALA A 77 -8.79 15.68 -11.37
CA ALA A 77 -8.27 15.38 -12.70
C ALA A 77 -9.34 15.39 -13.79
N GLU A 78 -10.50 14.79 -13.51
CA GLU A 78 -11.64 14.80 -14.44
C GLU A 78 -12.14 16.22 -14.72
N LYS A 79 -12.31 17.03 -13.68
CA LYS A 79 -12.77 18.42 -13.80
C LYS A 79 -11.80 19.26 -14.63
N VAL A 80 -10.50 19.11 -14.40
CA VAL A 80 -9.44 19.79 -15.16
C VAL A 80 -9.45 19.33 -16.62
N GLY A 81 -9.53 18.02 -16.86
CA GLY A 81 -9.63 17.46 -18.21
C GLY A 81 -10.85 17.98 -18.98
N ASN A 82 -12.01 18.04 -18.33
CA ASN A 82 -13.23 18.58 -18.91
C ASN A 82 -13.12 20.08 -19.24
N GLN A 83 -12.38 20.87 -18.45
CA GLN A 83 -12.11 22.27 -18.77
C GLN A 83 -11.20 22.41 -20.01
N ILE A 84 -10.17 21.59 -20.11
CA ILE A 84 -9.28 21.54 -21.27
C ILE A 84 -10.08 21.19 -22.53
N LEU A 85 -10.91 20.14 -22.46
CA LEU A 85 -11.76 19.71 -23.59
C LEU A 85 -12.72 20.80 -24.04
N LYS A 86 -13.38 21.51 -23.09
CA LYS A 86 -14.22 22.67 -23.43
C LYS A 86 -13.43 23.76 -24.14
N GLY A 87 -12.18 23.99 -23.73
CA GLY A 87 -11.29 24.95 -24.38
C GLY A 87 -10.85 24.56 -25.79
N MET A 88 -11.00 23.28 -26.16
CA MET A 88 -10.69 22.75 -27.50
C MET A 88 -11.90 22.79 -28.45
N VAL A 89 -13.13 22.94 -27.93
CA VAL A 89 -14.33 23.00 -28.75
C VAL A 89 -14.23 24.16 -29.75
N CYS A 90 -14.56 23.88 -31.02
CA CYS A 90 -14.53 24.84 -32.12
C CYS A 90 -13.16 25.47 -32.44
N LYS A 91 -12.04 24.86 -31.98
CA LYS A 91 -10.69 25.26 -32.38
C LYS A 91 -10.08 24.26 -33.36
N SER A 92 -9.34 24.77 -34.34
CA SER A 92 -8.50 23.93 -35.19
C SER A 92 -7.37 23.32 -34.35
N VAL A 93 -6.93 22.12 -34.70
CA VAL A 93 -5.81 21.42 -34.04
C VAL A 93 -4.53 22.28 -34.08
N GLN A 94 -4.38 23.12 -35.11
CA GLN A 94 -3.22 23.99 -35.28
C GLN A 94 -3.26 25.24 -34.38
N ASP A 95 -4.46 25.64 -33.93
CA ASP A 95 -4.67 26.87 -33.16
C ASP A 95 -4.68 26.62 -31.65
N TYR A 96 -4.89 25.37 -31.22
CA TYR A 96 -4.88 25.01 -29.81
C TYR A 96 -3.49 24.59 -29.33
N SER A 97 -2.98 25.28 -28.31
CA SER A 97 -1.70 24.96 -27.68
C SER A 97 -1.90 24.52 -26.24
N PHE A 98 -1.33 23.37 -25.89
CA PHE A 98 -1.34 22.86 -24.52
C PHE A 98 -0.38 23.66 -23.64
N ARG A 99 -0.86 24.09 -22.47
CA ARG A 99 -0.07 24.86 -21.51
C ARG A 99 0.22 24.03 -20.27
N ARG A 100 1.40 24.24 -19.67
CA ARG A 100 1.76 23.65 -18.36
C ARG A 100 0.88 24.14 -17.21
N THR A 101 0.17 25.25 -17.39
CA THR A 101 -0.85 25.72 -16.45
C THR A 101 -2.12 24.88 -16.53
N ASP A 102 -2.40 24.29 -17.70
CA ASP A 102 -3.64 23.61 -18.03
C ASP A 102 -3.42 22.10 -17.92
N GLN A 103 -2.94 21.68 -16.75
CA GLN A 103 -2.74 20.28 -16.40
C GLN A 103 -2.93 20.09 -14.90
N VAL A 104 -3.15 18.85 -14.50
CA VAL A 104 -3.19 18.46 -13.08
C VAL A 104 -1.83 18.74 -12.45
N THR A 105 -1.84 19.42 -11.30
CA THR A 105 -0.66 19.64 -10.48
C THR A 105 -0.39 18.37 -9.67
N THR A 106 0.67 17.67 -10.06
CA THR A 106 1.24 16.53 -9.35
C THR A 106 2.32 16.99 -8.36
N LYS A 107 2.76 16.09 -7.46
CA LYS A 107 3.85 16.33 -6.51
C LYS A 107 5.10 16.95 -7.15
N ASP A 108 5.48 16.48 -8.33
CA ASP A 108 6.69 16.93 -9.02
C ASP A 108 6.51 18.33 -9.62
N THR A 109 5.31 18.63 -10.10
CA THR A 109 4.99 19.95 -10.66
C THR A 109 4.73 21.02 -9.58
N ALA A 110 4.34 20.63 -8.37
CA ALA A 110 4.17 21.55 -7.24
C ALA A 110 5.51 22.10 -6.74
N LYS A 111 6.56 21.27 -6.71
CA LYS A 111 7.91 21.67 -6.28
C LYS A 111 8.58 22.70 -7.19
N SER A 112 8.21 22.75 -8.47
CA SER A 112 8.85 23.68 -9.43
C SER A 112 8.29 25.12 -9.36
N LYS A 113 7.30 25.37 -8.50
CA LYS A 113 6.65 26.69 -8.35
C LYS A 113 7.01 27.40 -7.03
N SER A 114 7.89 26.81 -6.22
CA SER A 114 8.43 27.39 -4.98
C SER A 114 9.79 28.05 -5.19
#